data_AF-A0A7V5GSK6-F1
#
_entry.id   AF-A0A7V5GSK6-F1
#
_cell.length_a   1.000
_cell.length_b   1.000
_cell.length_c   1.000
_cell.angle_alpha   90.00
_cell.angle_beta   90.00
_cell.angle_gamma   90.00
#
_symmetry.space_group_name_H-M   'P 1'
#
loop_
_entity.id
_entity.type
_entity.pdbx_description
1 polymer ?
#
loop_
_entity_poly.entity_id
_entity_poly.type
_entity_poly.pdbx_seq_one_letter_code
_entity_poly.pdbx_strand_id
1 'polypeptide(L)'
;MFVLEFLTKEEIEKIFDKDSKLVIEYLLKKVLFSQPELRPGEKNGNIQMTKEFLENWVAQALDWKIVGAGNYPIDVYSEKQKIGVDVKFLSTRVNNKGEFTNGTSNETSLSQKFKRAGKNLDQLFKQRKKKEILEGWIKILIEKNEIPIEDYGLNYIYYFIFIRGGNSINLAVAKVNKELISNIKISKFTDTSAFISGY
;
A
#
# COMPACT_ATOMS: atom_id res chain seq x y z
N MET A 1 6.68 3.61 18.48
CA MET A 1 6.60 2.46 17.53
C MET A 1 5.64 2.85 16.38
N PHE A 2 5.66 2.22 15.21
CA PHE A 2 4.77 2.61 14.08
C PHE A 2 3.66 1.59 13.84
N VAL A 3 2.48 2.07 13.44
CA VAL A 3 1.31 1.22 13.14
C VAL A 3 1.58 0.27 11.96
N LEU A 4 2.40 0.72 11.00
CA LEU A 4 2.96 -0.14 9.97
C LEU A 4 4.33 -0.63 10.42
N GLU A 5 4.48 -1.95 10.51
CA GLU A 5 5.73 -2.63 10.78
C GLU A 5 6.29 -3.12 9.44
N PHE A 6 7.42 -2.55 9.02
CA PHE A 6 8.10 -2.94 7.79
C PHE A 6 8.95 -4.18 8.01
N LEU A 7 8.87 -5.11 7.05
CA LEU A 7 9.67 -6.33 7.05
C LEU A 7 11.13 -6.02 6.71
N THR A 8 12.03 -6.82 7.27
CA THR A 8 13.44 -6.78 6.88
C THR A 8 13.63 -7.34 5.46
N LYS A 9 14.81 -7.11 4.89
CA LYS A 9 15.16 -7.68 3.59
C LYS A 9 15.04 -9.20 3.60
N GLU A 10 15.53 -9.86 4.64
CA GLU A 10 15.52 -11.32 4.78
C GLU A 10 14.09 -11.87 4.86
N GLU A 11 13.18 -11.13 5.51
CA GLU A 11 11.76 -11.49 5.56
C GLU A 11 11.08 -11.31 4.20
N ILE A 12 11.40 -10.23 3.49
CA ILE A 12 10.92 -10.00 2.12
C ILE A 12 11.42 -11.10 1.19
N GLU A 13 12.68 -11.53 1.32
CA GLU A 13 13.28 -12.57 0.47
C GLU A 13 12.71 -13.98 0.71
N LYS A 14 12.03 -14.21 1.84
CA LYS A 14 11.25 -15.43 2.07
C LYS A 14 9.93 -15.44 1.29
N ILE A 15 9.40 -14.26 0.98
CA ILE A 15 8.19 -14.10 0.17
C ILE A 15 8.57 -14.04 -1.31
N PHE A 16 9.54 -13.20 -1.64
CA PHE A 16 10.07 -12.96 -2.98
C PHE A 16 11.41 -13.67 -3.15
N ASP A 17 11.35 -14.92 -3.58
CA ASP A 17 12.51 -15.70 -3.97
C ASP A 17 13.22 -15.13 -5.22
N LYS A 18 14.25 -15.84 -5.69
CA LYS A 18 15.03 -15.40 -6.86
C LYS A 18 14.18 -15.35 -8.13
N ASP A 19 13.27 -16.31 -8.32
CA ASP A 19 12.51 -16.45 -9.56
C ASP A 19 11.41 -15.39 -9.65
N SER A 20 10.69 -15.15 -8.55
CA SER A 20 9.71 -14.06 -8.45
C SER A 20 10.35 -12.69 -8.72
N LYS A 21 11.55 -12.44 -8.19
CA LYS A 21 12.32 -11.22 -8.52
C LYS A 21 12.62 -11.11 -10.01
N LEU A 22 13.05 -12.20 -10.66
CA LEU A 22 13.32 -12.22 -12.10
C LEU A 22 12.05 -11.94 -12.93
N VAL A 23 10.91 -12.48 -12.53
CA VAL A 23 9.62 -12.21 -13.17
C VAL A 23 9.26 -10.73 -13.06
N ILE A 24 9.34 -10.14 -11.86
CA ILE A 24 9.06 -8.72 -11.66
C ILE A 24 10.04 -7.84 -12.46
N GLU A 25 11.34 -8.14 -12.44
CA GLU A 25 12.34 -7.41 -13.23
C GLU A 25 12.06 -7.47 -14.74
N TYR A 26 11.68 -8.66 -15.25
CA TYR A 26 11.32 -8.83 -16.64
C TYR A 26 10.10 -7.97 -17.02
N LEU A 27 9.06 -7.99 -16.20
CA LEU A 27 7.84 -7.23 -16.41
C LEU A 27 8.10 -5.71 -16.35
N LEU A 28 8.93 -5.26 -15.42
CA LEU A 28 9.39 -3.87 -15.33
C LEU A 28 10.13 -3.43 -16.59
N LYS A 29 11.07 -4.24 -17.09
CA LYS A 29 11.78 -3.95 -18.35
C LYS A 29 10.81 -3.83 -19.53
N LYS A 30 9.80 -4.69 -19.59
CA LYS A 30 8.76 -4.66 -20.62
C LYS A 30 7.97 -3.35 -20.60
N VAL A 31 7.57 -2.87 -19.42
CA VAL A 31 6.83 -1.60 -19.28
C VAL A 31 7.68 -0.39 -19.57
N LEU A 32 8.95 -0.40 -19.18
CA LEU A 32 9.90 0.66 -19.51
C LEU A 32 10.10 0.75 -21.03
N PHE A 33 10.25 -0.39 -21.70
CA PHE A 33 10.40 -0.45 -23.15
C PHE A 33 9.13 0.02 -23.88
N SER A 34 7.94 -0.22 -23.33
CA SER A 34 6.68 0.18 -23.95
C SER A 34 6.25 1.62 -23.67
N GLN A 35 7.05 2.42 -22.92
CA GLN A 35 6.73 3.83 -22.75
C GLN A 35 6.89 4.56 -24.09
N PRO A 36 6.00 5.51 -24.43
CA PRO A 36 6.16 6.32 -25.63
C PRO A 36 7.45 7.13 -25.59
N GLU A 37 8.08 7.29 -26.76
CA GLU A 37 9.23 8.18 -26.91
C GLU A 37 8.85 9.63 -26.58
N LEU A 38 9.78 10.34 -25.94
CA LEU A 38 9.60 11.76 -25.63
C LEU A 38 9.81 12.59 -26.89
N ARG A 39 8.98 13.59 -27.11
CA ARG A 39 9.24 14.60 -28.15
C ARG A 39 10.45 15.46 -27.77
N PRO A 40 11.14 16.08 -28.74
CA PRO A 40 12.21 17.02 -28.46
C PRO A 40 11.78 18.11 -27.47
N GLY A 41 12.49 18.23 -26.34
CA GLY A 41 12.19 19.19 -25.27
C GLY A 41 11.21 18.71 -24.21
N GLU A 42 10.60 17.53 -24.35
CA GLU A 42 9.79 16.93 -23.29
C GLU A 42 10.69 16.36 -22.18
N LYS A 43 10.30 16.63 -20.93
CA LYS A 43 10.95 16.01 -19.78
C LYS A 43 10.52 14.56 -19.70
N ASN A 44 11.44 13.69 -19.28
CA ASN A 44 11.14 12.28 -19.09
C ASN A 44 9.92 12.12 -18.19
N GLY A 45 8.87 11.52 -18.79
CA GLY A 45 7.61 11.30 -18.15
C GLY A 45 7.74 10.30 -17.01
N ASN A 46 6.73 10.29 -16.17
CA ASN A 46 6.61 9.26 -15.17
C ASN A 46 6.24 7.92 -15.83
N ILE A 47 6.91 6.81 -15.46
CA ILE A 47 6.50 5.45 -15.89
C ILE A 47 5.01 5.31 -15.62
N GLN A 48 4.24 5.10 -16.68
CA GLN A 48 2.80 4.88 -16.58
C GLN A 48 2.54 3.40 -16.42
N MET A 49 2.07 3.02 -15.23
CA MET A 49 1.65 1.66 -14.90
C MET A 49 0.41 1.75 -14.03
N THR A 50 -0.63 0.98 -14.37
CA THR A 50 -1.85 0.93 -13.57
C THR A 50 -1.67 -0.03 -12.38
N LYS A 51 -2.52 0.11 -11.37
CA LYS A 51 -2.49 -0.75 -10.18
C LYS A 51 -2.78 -2.20 -10.55
N GLU A 52 -3.72 -2.42 -11.46
CA GLU A 52 -4.15 -3.74 -11.91
C GLU A 52 -3.00 -4.51 -12.58
N PHE A 53 -2.09 -3.83 -13.29
CA PHE A 53 -0.89 -4.47 -13.81
C PHE A 53 0.00 -5.00 -12.69
N LEU A 54 0.27 -4.20 -11.66
CA LEU A 54 1.07 -4.62 -10.51
C LEU A 54 0.45 -5.80 -9.76
N GLU A 55 -0.87 -5.79 -9.56
CA GLU A 55 -1.59 -6.91 -8.94
C GLU A 55 -1.40 -8.20 -9.72
N ASN A 56 -1.59 -8.15 -11.04
CA ASN A 56 -1.34 -9.28 -11.94
C ASN A 56 0.12 -9.76 -11.90
N TRP A 57 1.07 -8.83 -11.82
CA TRP A 57 2.49 -9.16 -11.78
C TRP A 57 2.89 -9.84 -10.48
N VAL A 58 2.37 -9.36 -9.35
CA VAL A 58 2.59 -10.00 -8.05
C VAL A 58 1.99 -11.41 -8.06
N ALA A 59 0.76 -11.56 -8.57
CA ALA A 59 0.12 -12.87 -8.70
C ALA A 59 0.96 -13.84 -9.56
N GLN A 60 1.47 -13.38 -10.71
CA GLN A 60 2.31 -14.20 -11.59
C GLN A 60 3.68 -14.52 -10.97
N ALA A 61 4.33 -13.53 -10.35
CA ALA A 61 5.66 -13.69 -9.79
C ALA A 61 5.66 -14.66 -8.59
N LEU A 62 4.59 -14.68 -7.81
CA LEU A 62 4.49 -15.48 -6.58
C LEU A 62 3.65 -16.75 -6.74
N ASP A 63 3.07 -16.99 -7.92
CA ASP A 63 2.09 -18.07 -8.17
C ASP A 63 0.89 -17.99 -7.20
N TRP A 64 0.33 -16.79 -7.08
CA TRP A 64 -0.77 -16.45 -6.16
C TRP A 64 -2.06 -16.14 -6.92
N LYS A 65 -3.19 -16.20 -6.22
CA LYS A 65 -4.51 -15.96 -6.78
C LYS A 65 -4.88 -14.47 -6.70
N ILE A 66 -5.58 -13.98 -7.71
CA ILE A 66 -6.19 -12.65 -7.73
C ILE A 66 -7.59 -12.74 -7.13
N VAL A 67 -7.96 -11.76 -6.30
CA VAL A 67 -9.29 -11.70 -5.66
C VAL A 67 -10.39 -11.25 -6.63
N GLY A 68 -10.03 -10.43 -7.63
CA GLY A 68 -10.92 -9.97 -8.71
C GLY A 68 -11.18 -8.46 -8.65
N ALA A 69 -11.85 -7.91 -9.67
CA ALA A 69 -12.15 -6.48 -9.75
C ALA A 69 -13.24 -6.09 -8.73
N GLY A 70 -12.90 -5.23 -7.77
CA GLY A 70 -13.85 -4.76 -6.77
C GLY A 70 -13.18 -4.03 -5.61
N ASN A 71 -14.00 -3.50 -4.68
CA ASN A 71 -13.49 -2.89 -3.45
C ASN A 71 -13.34 -3.96 -2.36
N TYR A 72 -12.37 -4.87 -2.50
CA TYR A 72 -12.02 -5.84 -1.45
C TYR A 72 -10.78 -5.35 -0.66
N PRO A 73 -10.59 -5.78 0.61
CA PRO A 73 -9.44 -5.38 1.41
C PRO A 73 -8.04 -5.76 0.89
N ILE A 74 -7.95 -6.84 0.13
CA ILE A 74 -6.72 -7.37 -0.49
C ILE A 74 -6.93 -7.60 -1.99
N ASP A 75 -5.84 -7.57 -2.75
CA ASP A 75 -5.83 -7.72 -4.21
C ASP A 75 -5.41 -9.12 -4.64
N VAL A 76 -4.44 -9.72 -3.93
CA VAL A 76 -3.89 -11.05 -4.22
C VAL A 76 -3.69 -11.87 -2.94
N TYR A 77 -3.70 -13.20 -3.04
CA TYR A 77 -3.54 -14.08 -1.89
C TYR A 77 -2.96 -15.46 -2.23
N SER A 78 -2.40 -16.10 -1.21
CA SER A 78 -1.91 -17.47 -1.23
C SER A 78 -2.63 -18.30 -0.18
N GLU A 79 -3.38 -19.32 -0.61
CA GLU A 79 -3.97 -20.33 0.29
C GLU A 79 -2.88 -21.17 0.96
N LYS A 80 -1.83 -21.52 0.21
CA LYS A 80 -0.70 -22.32 0.69
C LYS A 80 0.07 -21.61 1.80
N GLN A 81 0.38 -20.33 1.60
CA GLN A 81 1.12 -19.55 2.59
C GLN A 81 0.20 -18.89 3.63
N LYS A 82 -1.13 -18.92 3.41
CA LYS A 82 -2.13 -18.20 4.21
C LYS A 82 -1.82 -16.70 4.32
N ILE A 83 -1.48 -16.08 3.20
CA ILE A 83 -1.12 -14.67 3.11
C ILE A 83 -2.08 -13.96 2.15
N GLY A 84 -2.56 -12.79 2.56
CA GLY A 84 -3.28 -11.85 1.70
C GLY A 84 -2.49 -10.56 1.54
N VAL A 85 -2.64 -9.90 0.39
CA VAL A 85 -1.86 -8.70 0.07
C VAL A 85 -2.70 -7.62 -0.59
N ASP A 86 -2.56 -6.40 -0.07
CA ASP A 86 -3.00 -5.15 -0.71
C ASP A 86 -1.79 -4.49 -1.39
N VAL A 87 -1.82 -4.41 -2.72
CA VAL A 87 -0.74 -3.89 -3.55
C VAL A 87 -0.88 -2.38 -3.67
N LYS A 88 0.17 -1.65 -3.29
CA LYS A 88 0.22 -0.19 -3.36
C LYS A 88 1.31 0.24 -4.33
N PHE A 89 1.04 1.34 -5.03
CA PHE A 89 2.02 2.02 -5.86
C PHE A 89 2.20 3.46 -5.42
N LEU A 90 3.44 3.79 -5.07
CA LEU A 90 3.87 5.12 -4.68
C LEU A 90 4.94 5.63 -5.63
N SER A 91 5.00 6.93 -5.79
CA SER A 91 6.06 7.64 -6.50
C SER A 91 6.65 8.68 -5.56
N THR A 92 7.98 8.74 -5.51
CA THR A 92 8.73 9.70 -4.72
C THR A 92 9.81 10.36 -5.56
N ARG A 93 10.25 11.54 -5.11
CA ARG A 93 11.31 12.29 -5.78
C ARG A 93 12.67 11.74 -5.38
N VAL A 94 13.54 11.62 -6.37
CA VAL A 94 14.96 11.31 -6.18
C VAL A 94 15.82 12.52 -6.49
N ASN A 95 16.98 12.61 -5.85
CA ASN A 95 18.00 13.60 -6.19
C ASN A 95 18.76 13.21 -7.48
N ASN A 96 19.72 14.03 -7.89
CA ASN A 96 20.55 13.77 -9.08
C ASN A 96 21.44 12.51 -8.95
N LYS A 97 21.56 11.94 -7.74
CA LYS A 97 22.26 10.67 -7.47
C LYS A 97 21.32 9.46 -7.47
N GLY A 98 20.02 9.66 -7.69
CA GLY A 98 19.01 8.61 -7.66
C GLY A 98 18.55 8.21 -6.24
N GLU A 99 18.97 8.93 -5.21
CA GLU A 99 18.59 8.65 -3.81
C GLU A 99 17.26 9.33 -3.48
N PHE A 100 16.45 8.69 -2.65
CA PHE A 100 15.19 9.27 -2.18
C PHE A 100 15.42 10.58 -1.45
N THR A 101 14.66 11.60 -1.82
CA THR A 101 14.65 12.89 -1.12
C THR A 101 13.50 12.94 -0.13
N ASN A 102 13.63 13.75 0.93
CA ASN A 102 12.55 14.09 1.88
C ASN A 102 11.47 14.99 1.24
N GLY A 103 11.17 14.78 -0.05
CA GLY A 103 10.06 15.42 -0.75
C GLY A 103 8.76 14.66 -0.53
N THR A 104 7.65 15.30 -0.88
CA THR A 104 6.32 14.70 -0.82
C THR A 104 6.25 13.50 -1.78
N SER A 105 5.98 12.30 -1.26
CA SER A 105 5.45 11.21 -2.08
C SER A 105 4.00 11.50 -2.43
N ASN A 106 3.46 10.81 -3.42
CA ASN A 106 2.00 10.70 -3.49
C ASN A 106 1.46 10.01 -2.23
N GLU A 107 0.19 10.27 -1.91
CA GLU A 107 -0.51 9.62 -0.81
C GLU A 107 -1.16 8.32 -1.31
N THR A 108 -1.18 7.29 -0.47
CA THR A 108 -1.98 6.08 -0.70
C THR A 108 -2.86 5.78 0.49
N SER A 109 -4.06 5.27 0.24
CA SER A 109 -5.01 4.98 1.30
C SER A 109 -4.76 3.59 1.89
N LEU A 110 -4.60 3.53 3.21
CA LEU A 110 -4.56 2.29 3.96
C LEU A 110 -5.95 1.71 4.21
N SER A 111 -7.02 2.52 4.13
CA SER A 111 -8.39 2.13 4.46
C SER A 111 -9.40 2.54 3.37
N GLN A 112 -10.57 1.92 3.35
CA GLN A 112 -11.65 2.29 2.42
C GLN A 112 -12.42 3.53 2.91
N LYS A 113 -13.38 4.00 2.08
CA LYS A 113 -14.27 5.13 2.42
C LYS A 113 -14.97 4.88 3.76
N PHE A 114 -15.12 5.94 4.55
CA PHE A 114 -15.83 6.00 5.84
C PHE A 114 -17.35 5.75 5.76
N LYS A 115 -17.83 4.94 4.81
CA LYS A 115 -19.26 4.73 4.57
C LYS A 115 -19.97 4.05 5.75
N ARG A 116 -19.28 3.20 6.51
CA ARG A 116 -19.85 2.42 7.63
C ARG A 116 -20.00 3.18 8.95
N ALA A 117 -19.46 4.40 9.08
CA ALA A 117 -19.48 5.17 10.34
C ALA A 117 -20.79 5.96 10.57
N GLY A 118 -21.81 5.82 9.72
CA GLY A 118 -23.14 6.40 9.92
C GLY A 118 -23.27 7.93 9.73
N LYS A 119 -22.16 8.68 9.65
CA LYS A 119 -22.10 10.12 9.38
C LYS A 119 -21.08 10.40 8.26
N ASN A 120 -21.30 11.43 7.44
CA ASN A 120 -20.28 11.85 6.48
C ASN A 120 -19.02 12.31 7.24
N LEU A 121 -17.86 11.74 6.92
CA LEU A 121 -16.56 12.08 7.55
C LEU A 121 -16.31 13.58 7.55
N ASP A 122 -16.73 14.28 6.49
CA ASP A 122 -16.63 15.73 6.38
C ASP A 122 -17.38 16.46 7.50
N GLN A 123 -18.56 15.96 7.88
CA GLN A 123 -19.33 16.54 8.99
C GLN A 123 -18.65 16.29 10.32
N LEU A 124 -18.05 15.11 10.51
CA LEU A 124 -17.30 14.80 11.73
C LEU A 124 -16.09 15.73 11.90
N PHE A 125 -15.39 16.05 10.80
CA PHE A 125 -14.30 17.01 10.82
C PHE A 125 -14.78 18.43 11.13
N LYS A 126 -15.85 18.90 10.46
CA LYS A 126 -16.47 20.21 10.75
C LYS A 126 -16.94 20.34 12.20
N GLN A 127 -17.46 19.26 12.78
CA GLN A 127 -17.91 19.20 14.18
C GLN A 127 -16.77 18.87 15.16
N ARG A 128 -15.53 18.74 14.67
CA ARG A 128 -14.33 18.40 15.45
C ARG A 128 -14.50 17.16 16.34
N LYS A 129 -15.25 16.16 15.86
CA LYS A 129 -15.53 14.90 16.56
C LYS A 129 -14.34 13.94 16.50
N LYS A 130 -13.22 14.35 17.10
CA LYS A 130 -11.92 13.64 17.06
C LYS A 130 -12.03 12.17 17.46
N LYS A 131 -12.75 11.88 18.54
CA LYS A 131 -12.93 10.52 19.06
C LYS A 131 -13.69 9.63 18.07
N GLU A 132 -14.81 10.12 17.54
CA GLU A 132 -15.62 9.39 16.53
C GLU A 132 -14.82 9.11 15.25
N ILE A 133 -14.00 10.07 14.80
CA ILE A 133 -13.11 9.91 13.63
C ILE A 133 -12.08 8.82 13.90
N LEU A 134 -11.40 8.87 15.05
CA LEU A 134 -10.35 7.91 15.40
C LEU A 134 -10.92 6.50 15.57
N GLU A 135 -12.00 6.34 16.34
CA GLU A 135 -12.66 5.05 16.56
C GLU A 135 -13.20 4.46 15.26
N GLY A 136 -13.80 5.30 14.40
CA GLY A 136 -14.25 4.89 13.08
C GLY A 136 -13.10 4.43 12.19
N TRP A 137 -11.97 5.14 12.19
CA TRP A 137 -10.78 4.74 11.44
C TRP A 137 -10.18 3.43 11.94
N ILE A 138 -10.04 3.28 13.26
CA ILE A 138 -9.54 2.05 13.90
C ILE A 138 -10.42 0.86 13.50
N LYS A 139 -11.75 1.02 13.57
CA LYS A 139 -12.70 -0.02 13.17
C LYS A 139 -12.50 -0.44 11.71
N ILE A 140 -12.37 0.53 10.78
CA ILE A 140 -12.15 0.23 9.36
C ILE A 140 -10.81 -0.49 9.16
N LEU A 141 -9.75 -0.09 9.87
CA LEU A 141 -8.44 -0.71 9.76
C LEU A 141 -8.45 -2.17 10.26
N ILE A 142 -9.13 -2.42 11.37
CA ILE A 142 -9.33 -3.77 11.93
C ILE A 142 -10.13 -4.64 10.95
N GLU A 143 -11.31 -4.17 10.51
CA GLU A 143 -12.16 -4.88 9.56
C GLU A 143 -11.39 -5.25 8.28
N LYS A 144 -10.55 -4.33 7.78
CA LYS A 144 -9.73 -4.57 6.59
C LYS A 144 -8.73 -5.74 6.76
N ASN A 145 -8.24 -5.96 7.97
CA ASN A 145 -7.29 -7.04 8.27
C ASN A 145 -7.99 -8.34 8.68
N GLU A 146 -9.20 -8.28 9.24
CA GLU A 146 -9.92 -9.45 9.73
C GLU A 146 -10.79 -10.11 8.66
N ILE A 147 -11.50 -9.33 7.83
CA ILE A 147 -12.40 -9.88 6.80
C ILE A 147 -11.67 -10.89 5.88
N PRO A 148 -10.48 -10.60 5.31
CA PRO A 148 -9.82 -11.56 4.45
C PRO A 148 -9.27 -12.79 5.20
N ILE A 149 -8.92 -12.61 6.48
CA ILE A 149 -8.48 -13.71 7.34
C ILE A 149 -9.64 -14.70 7.52
N GLU A 150 -10.84 -14.20 7.77
CA GLU A 150 -12.04 -15.02 7.93
C GLU A 150 -12.52 -15.63 6.61
N ASP A 151 -12.66 -14.82 5.56
CA ASP A 151 -13.21 -15.24 4.26
C ASP A 151 -12.32 -16.26 3.54
N TYR A 152 -10.98 -16.12 3.65
CA TYR A 152 -10.01 -16.93 2.92
C TYR A 152 -9.12 -17.80 3.81
N GLY A 153 -9.35 -17.83 5.14
CA GLY A 153 -8.56 -18.63 6.08
C GLY A 153 -7.08 -18.23 6.15
N LEU A 154 -6.80 -16.94 6.02
CA LEU A 154 -5.44 -16.37 5.99
C LEU A 154 -4.90 -16.16 7.41
N ASN A 155 -3.59 -16.12 7.56
CA ASN A 155 -2.91 -15.82 8.82
C ASN A 155 -2.36 -14.39 8.84
N TYR A 156 -1.93 -13.88 7.68
CA TYR A 156 -1.24 -12.61 7.56
C TYR A 156 -1.80 -11.77 6.42
N ILE A 157 -1.87 -10.46 6.65
CA ILE A 157 -2.19 -9.45 5.64
C ILE A 157 -1.00 -8.51 5.52
N TYR A 158 -0.42 -8.42 4.32
CA TYR A 158 0.67 -7.51 4.01
C TYR A 158 0.24 -6.41 3.04
N TYR A 159 0.97 -5.31 3.09
CA TYR A 159 0.93 -4.22 2.13
C TYR A 159 2.20 -4.30 1.30
N PHE A 160 2.08 -4.60 0.01
CA PHE A 160 3.22 -4.56 -0.91
C PHE A 160 3.28 -3.17 -1.52
N ILE A 161 4.22 -2.36 -1.06
CA ILE A 161 4.34 -0.97 -1.42
C ILE A 161 5.49 -0.85 -2.43
N PHE A 162 5.11 -0.79 -3.71
CA PHE A 162 6.03 -0.50 -4.80
C PHE A 162 6.28 1.00 -4.84
N ILE A 163 7.52 1.41 -4.57
CA ILE A 163 7.97 2.79 -4.48
C ILE A 163 8.85 3.11 -5.68
N ARG A 164 8.34 3.93 -6.58
CA ARG A 164 9.12 4.44 -7.70
C ARG A 164 9.98 5.64 -7.28
N GLY A 165 11.27 5.58 -7.62
CA GLY A 165 12.21 6.69 -7.51
C GLY A 165 12.98 6.87 -8.81
N GLY A 166 12.66 7.92 -9.57
CA GLY A 166 13.28 8.14 -10.88
C GLY A 166 13.00 6.97 -11.85
N ASN A 167 14.06 6.23 -12.20
CA ASN A 167 14.01 5.05 -13.09
C ASN A 167 14.02 3.72 -12.33
N SER A 168 14.06 3.72 -10.99
CA SER A 168 14.00 2.50 -10.18
C SER A 168 12.62 2.31 -9.56
N ILE A 169 12.26 1.04 -9.36
CA ILE A 169 11.11 0.63 -8.55
C ILE A 169 11.66 -0.23 -7.41
N ASN A 170 11.32 0.18 -6.20
CA ASN A 170 11.74 -0.46 -4.96
C ASN A 170 10.51 -1.10 -4.32
N LEU A 171 10.70 -2.17 -3.55
CA LEU A 171 9.61 -2.82 -2.82
C LEU A 171 9.83 -2.64 -1.33
N ALA A 172 8.81 -2.13 -0.65
CA ALA A 172 8.69 -2.20 0.79
C ALA A 172 7.48 -3.09 1.13
N VAL A 173 7.65 -3.98 2.10
CA VAL A 173 6.55 -4.83 2.59
C VAL A 173 6.28 -4.46 4.04
N ALA A 174 5.02 -4.23 4.36
CA ALA A 174 4.60 -3.89 5.71
C ALA A 174 3.40 -4.73 6.16
N LYS A 175 3.24 -4.92 7.46
CA LYS A 175 2.02 -5.43 8.10
C LYS A 175 1.51 -4.40 9.11
N VAL A 176 0.23 -4.47 9.44
CA VAL A 176 -0.31 -3.68 10.55
C VAL A 176 0.07 -4.33 11.87
N ASN A 177 0.71 -3.57 12.75
CA ASN A 177 0.93 -3.99 14.12
C ASN A 177 -0.38 -3.81 14.92
N LYS A 178 -1.09 -4.92 15.12
CA LYS A 178 -2.40 -4.95 15.79
C LYS A 178 -2.33 -4.51 17.26
N GLU A 179 -1.21 -4.74 17.94
CA GLU A 179 -1.02 -4.39 19.35
C GLU A 179 -0.99 -2.88 19.57
N LEU A 180 -0.54 -2.13 18.56
CA LEU A 180 -0.48 -0.67 18.63
C LEU A 180 -1.79 0.01 18.26
N ILE A 181 -2.72 -0.67 17.59
CA ILE A 181 -3.97 -0.06 17.08
C ILE A 181 -4.77 0.59 18.21
N SER A 182 -4.85 -0.06 19.37
CA SER A 182 -5.57 0.45 20.55
C SER A 182 -4.91 1.68 21.19
N ASN A 183 -3.60 1.87 20.98
CA ASN A 183 -2.80 2.93 21.57
C ASN A 183 -2.67 4.17 20.67
N ILE A 184 -3.30 4.13 19.50
CA ILE A 184 -3.26 5.20 18.52
C ILE A 184 -3.92 6.47 19.07
N LYS A 185 -3.25 7.62 18.91
CA LYS A 185 -3.78 8.94 19.31
C LYS A 185 -3.67 9.94 18.17
N ILE A 186 -4.55 10.93 18.17
CA ILE A 186 -4.46 12.07 17.26
C ILE A 186 -3.45 13.08 17.82
N SER A 187 -2.33 13.27 17.12
CA SER A 187 -1.27 14.24 17.49
C SER A 187 -1.57 15.65 17.00
N LYS A 188 -2.13 15.78 15.80
CA LYS A 188 -2.51 17.04 15.18
C LYS A 188 -3.85 16.90 14.49
N PHE A 189 -4.67 17.95 14.54
CA PHE A 189 -5.99 17.94 13.95
C PHE A 189 -6.26 19.27 13.23
N THR A 190 -6.75 19.18 12.00
CA THR A 190 -7.23 20.30 11.18
C THR A 190 -8.69 20.06 10.82
N ASP A 191 -9.32 21.02 10.15
CA ASP A 191 -10.72 20.87 9.71
C ASP A 191 -10.90 19.84 8.57
N THR A 192 -9.81 19.22 8.09
CA THR A 192 -9.82 18.21 7.00
C THR A 192 -8.89 17.03 7.25
N SER A 193 -8.08 17.04 8.30
CA SER A 193 -7.05 16.01 8.53
C SER A 193 -6.84 15.74 10.01
N ALA A 194 -6.72 14.45 10.34
CA ALA A 194 -6.28 14.00 11.65
C ALA A 194 -4.95 13.27 11.47
N PHE A 195 -3.89 13.82 12.06
CA PHE A 195 -2.58 13.20 12.07
C PHE A 195 -2.49 12.27 13.27
N ILE A 196 -2.06 11.06 12.99
CA ILE A 196 -2.04 9.99 13.95
C ILE A 196 -0.60 9.75 14.41
N SER A 197 -0.40 9.57 15.71
CA SER A 197 0.83 9.08 16.30
C SER A 197 0.53 7.90 17.23
N GLY A 198 1.25 6.81 17.07
CA GLY A 198 1.34 5.75 18.07
C GLY A 198 2.61 5.98 18.91
N TYR A 199 2.49 5.91 20.23
CA TYR A 199 3.66 5.74 21.10
C TYR A 199 3.87 4.25 21.30
#